data_AF-A0A519FFX3-F1
#
_entry.id   AF-A0A519FFX3-F1
#
_cell.length_a   1.000
_cell.length_b   1.000
_cell.length_c   1.000
_cell.angle_alpha   90.00
_cell.angle_beta   90.00
_cell.angle_gamma   90.00
#
_symmetry.space_group_name_H-M   'P 1'
#
loop_
_entity.id
_entity.type
_entity.pdbx_description
1 polymer ?
#
loop_
_entity_poly.entity_id
_entity_poly.type
_entity_poly.pdbx_seq_one_letter_code
_entity_poly.pdbx_strand_id
1 'polypeptide(L)'
;RSLQELNPSKTIASNAQILFLVLNASSLTLLPVTIFMYRAQQGAADPTMVFLPILLATSASTLVGLLSVAFMQRLKLWDPVVLAYLIPGALLLGGFMAVLAGLSAAALSSLSSVLGNVTLFGIIMLFLVVGALRKVKVYETFVEGAKEGFDVAKNLLPYLVAMLCAVGVLRASGALDLILEGIRHGIQWMGMDTRFVDALPTALVKPFSGSAARAMLIETMKTQGVDSFPALVAATIQGSTETTFYVLAVYFGAVGIQRARHAVGCALLAEFAGVVAAIAVCYWFFGSAV
;
A
#
# COMPACT_ATOMS: atom_id res chain seq x y z
N ARG A 1 11.35 -6.95 15.65
CA ARG A 1 12.04 -7.49 16.85
C ARG A 1 12.54 -6.37 17.76
N SER A 2 13.33 -5.41 17.30
CA SER A 2 13.85 -4.31 18.17
C SER A 2 12.77 -3.47 18.87
N LEU A 3 11.67 -3.12 18.18
CA LEU A 3 10.53 -2.45 18.82
C LEU A 3 9.84 -3.30 19.92
N GLN A 4 10.02 -4.61 19.88
CA GLN A 4 9.49 -5.54 20.90
C GLN A 4 10.40 -5.64 22.12
N GLU A 5 11.72 -5.47 21.97
CA GLU A 5 12.67 -5.43 23.09
C GLU A 5 12.38 -4.27 24.03
N LEU A 6 11.91 -3.15 23.46
CA LEU A 6 11.49 -1.95 24.20
C LEU A 6 10.03 -2.02 24.68
N ASN A 7 9.30 -3.08 24.34
CA ASN A 7 7.89 -3.19 24.69
C ASN A 7 7.71 -3.74 26.11
N PRO A 8 7.09 -2.99 27.04
CA PRO A 8 6.83 -3.48 28.39
C PRO A 8 5.87 -4.69 28.42
N SER A 9 5.10 -4.93 27.35
CA SER A 9 4.23 -6.10 27.22
C SER A 9 4.67 -7.02 26.08
N LYS A 10 4.84 -8.31 26.37
CA LYS A 10 5.19 -9.30 25.34
C LYS A 10 4.05 -9.62 24.36
N THR A 11 2.80 -9.31 24.69
CA THR A 11 1.63 -9.74 23.91
C THR A 11 0.72 -8.59 23.46
N ILE A 12 0.96 -7.36 23.93
CA ILE A 12 0.15 -6.18 23.60
C ILE A 12 1.01 -5.18 22.80
N ALA A 13 0.48 -4.68 21.69
CA ALA A 13 1.19 -3.75 20.83
C ALA A 13 1.52 -2.42 21.53
N SER A 14 2.78 -1.99 21.47
CA SER A 14 3.24 -0.71 21.98
C SER A 14 2.82 0.46 21.07
N ASN A 15 2.79 1.68 21.59
CA ASN A 15 2.42 2.86 20.79
C ASN A 15 3.31 3.04 19.55
N ALA A 16 4.63 2.81 19.70
CA ALA A 16 5.59 2.88 18.61
C ALA A 16 5.34 1.80 17.55
N GLN A 17 5.02 0.56 17.96
CA GLN A 17 4.67 -0.51 17.03
C GLN A 17 3.41 -0.18 16.25
N ILE A 18 2.39 0.39 16.91
CA ILE A 18 1.14 0.78 16.26
C ILE A 18 1.39 1.89 15.23
N LEU A 19 2.12 2.94 15.60
CA LEU A 19 2.44 4.04 14.67
C LEU A 19 3.24 3.52 13.47
N PHE A 20 4.27 2.72 13.72
CA PHE A 20 5.07 2.11 12.66
C PHE A 20 4.21 1.26 11.73
N LEU A 21 3.34 0.42 12.28
CA LEU A 21 2.49 -0.46 11.49
C LEU A 21 1.50 0.31 10.64
N VAL A 22 0.81 1.30 11.20
CA VAL A 22 -0.19 2.09 10.47
C VAL A 22 0.45 2.87 9.33
N LEU A 23 1.64 3.44 9.54
CA LEU A 23 2.38 4.12 8.47
C LEU A 23 2.91 3.17 7.39
N ASN A 24 3.20 1.91 7.73
CA ASN A 24 3.53 0.89 6.73
C ASN A 24 2.29 0.45 5.96
N ALA A 25 1.13 0.35 6.61
CA ALA A 25 -0.14 0.00 5.95
C ALA A 25 -0.60 1.09 4.97
N SER A 26 -0.28 2.36 5.23
CA SER A 26 -0.56 3.47 4.29
C SER A 26 0.50 3.62 3.19
N SER A 27 1.56 2.80 3.21
CA SER A 27 2.72 2.69 2.30
C SER A 27 2.92 3.84 1.32
N LEU A 28 3.93 4.67 1.59
CA LEU A 28 4.36 5.71 0.66
C LEU A 28 5.02 5.10 -0.59
N THR A 29 4.21 4.73 -1.59
CA THR A 29 4.69 4.28 -2.89
C THR A 29 5.27 5.46 -3.68
N LEU A 30 6.59 5.62 -3.65
CA LEU A 30 7.26 6.70 -4.39
C LEU A 30 7.13 6.53 -5.91
N LEU A 31 7.29 5.30 -6.42
CA LEU A 31 7.22 4.98 -7.84
C LEU A 31 6.50 3.62 -8.03
N PRO A 32 5.26 3.60 -8.54
CA PRO A 32 4.45 2.38 -8.65
C PRO A 32 4.80 1.58 -9.92
N VAL A 33 6.06 1.15 -10.04
CA VAL A 33 6.61 0.48 -11.23
C VAL A 33 5.80 -0.76 -11.62
N THR A 34 5.34 -1.52 -10.63
CA THR A 34 4.53 -2.72 -10.87
C THR A 34 3.19 -2.38 -11.53
N ILE A 35 2.57 -1.25 -11.19
CA ILE A 35 1.33 -0.78 -11.80
C ILE A 35 1.57 -0.33 -13.23
N PHE A 36 2.66 0.41 -13.49
CA PHE A 36 3.06 0.77 -14.85
C PHE A 36 3.28 -0.48 -15.70
N MET A 37 3.93 -1.50 -15.15
CA MET A 37 4.15 -2.76 -15.84
C MET A 37 2.82 -3.48 -16.15
N TYR A 38 1.87 -3.57 -15.20
CA TYR A 38 0.58 -4.21 -15.49
C TYR A 38 -0.19 -3.46 -16.57
N ARG A 39 -0.19 -2.13 -16.53
CA ARG A 39 -0.82 -1.30 -17.57
C ARG A 39 -0.17 -1.52 -18.93
N ALA A 40 1.16 -1.53 -19.00
CA ALA A 40 1.90 -1.80 -20.23
C ALA A 40 1.62 -3.21 -20.78
N GLN A 41 1.59 -4.23 -19.92
CA GLN A 41 1.26 -5.62 -20.29
C GLN A 41 -0.18 -5.76 -20.83
N GLN A 42 -1.07 -4.89 -20.37
CA GLN A 42 -2.47 -4.83 -20.80
C GLN A 42 -2.69 -3.88 -21.99
N GLY A 43 -1.61 -3.29 -22.55
CA GLY A 43 -1.66 -2.48 -23.77
C GLY A 43 -1.95 -0.99 -23.58
N ALA A 44 -1.76 -0.43 -22.38
CA ALA A 44 -1.98 1.00 -22.15
C ALA A 44 -1.04 1.87 -23.01
N ALA A 45 -1.60 2.90 -23.65
CA ALA A 45 -0.82 3.86 -24.44
C ALA A 45 0.10 4.71 -23.55
N ASP A 46 -0.41 5.13 -22.38
CA ASP A 46 0.38 5.74 -21.32
C ASP A 46 0.22 4.95 -20.01
N PRO A 47 1.14 4.01 -19.72
CA PRO A 47 1.13 3.26 -18.47
C PRO A 47 1.32 4.14 -17.23
N THR A 48 1.89 5.34 -17.37
CA THR A 48 2.30 6.21 -16.26
C THR A 48 1.24 7.23 -15.85
N MET A 49 0.16 7.40 -16.62
CA MET A 49 -0.88 8.40 -16.33
C MET A 49 -1.52 8.28 -14.94
N VAL A 50 -1.48 7.08 -14.32
CA VAL A 50 -1.97 6.83 -12.95
C VAL A 50 -1.00 7.27 -11.84
N PHE A 51 0.20 7.73 -12.20
CA PHE A 51 1.26 8.08 -11.25
C PHE A 51 0.85 9.16 -10.24
N LEU A 52 0.45 10.34 -10.73
CA LEU A 52 0.05 11.44 -9.85
C LEU A 52 -1.20 11.07 -9.02
N PRO A 53 -2.24 10.44 -9.58
CA PRO A 53 -3.34 9.91 -8.80
C PRO A 53 -2.92 8.97 -7.65
N ILE A 54 -2.01 8.03 -7.90
CA ILE A 54 -1.52 7.09 -6.88
C ILE A 54 -0.86 7.87 -5.75
N LEU A 55 0.05 8.77 -6.10
CA LEU A 55 0.84 9.55 -5.17
C LEU A 55 -0.01 10.45 -4.27
N LEU A 56 -1.04 11.09 -4.83
CA LEU A 56 -2.01 11.89 -4.08
C LEU A 56 -2.85 11.02 -3.15
N ALA A 57 -3.36 9.88 -3.62
CA ALA A 57 -4.15 8.95 -2.83
C ALA A 57 -3.35 8.37 -1.64
N THR A 58 -2.09 7.99 -1.89
CA THR A 58 -1.15 7.53 -0.86
C THR A 58 -0.85 8.61 0.18
N SER A 59 -0.64 9.85 -0.28
CA SER A 59 -0.36 10.97 0.62
C SER A 59 -1.55 11.23 1.55
N ALA A 60 -2.78 11.17 1.03
CA ALA A 60 -4.00 11.28 1.82
C ALA A 60 -4.13 10.13 2.82
N SER A 61 -3.91 8.88 2.39
CA SER A 61 -3.91 7.70 3.26
C SER A 61 -2.90 7.83 4.40
N THR A 62 -1.66 8.21 4.09
CA THR A 62 -0.58 8.36 5.08
C THR A 62 -0.87 9.48 6.07
N LEU A 63 -1.41 10.61 5.60
CA LEU A 63 -1.80 11.71 6.48
C LEU A 63 -2.92 11.27 7.44
N VAL A 64 -3.96 10.60 6.94
CA VAL A 64 -5.05 10.10 7.79
C VAL A 64 -4.55 9.02 8.76
N GLY A 65 -3.64 8.15 8.33
CA GLY A 65 -2.98 7.16 9.20
C GLY A 65 -2.22 7.83 10.34
N LEU A 66 -1.37 8.81 10.03
CA LEU A 66 -0.63 9.57 11.04
C LEU A 66 -1.57 10.30 12.00
N LEU A 67 -2.54 11.04 11.47
CA LEU A 67 -3.47 11.84 12.28
C LEU A 67 -4.36 10.97 13.17
N SER A 68 -4.83 9.83 12.66
CA SER A 68 -5.67 8.90 13.44
C SER A 68 -4.90 8.27 14.60
N VAL A 69 -3.64 7.88 14.38
CA VAL A 69 -2.78 7.37 15.46
C VAL A 69 -2.43 8.49 16.44
N ALA A 70 -2.10 9.69 15.93
CA ALA A 70 -1.82 10.83 16.77
C ALA A 70 -3.00 11.21 17.67
N PHE A 71 -4.22 11.14 17.15
CA PHE A 71 -5.44 11.33 17.93
C PHE A 71 -5.60 10.25 19.01
N MET A 72 -5.54 8.97 18.62
CA MET A 72 -5.73 7.84 19.56
C MET A 72 -4.65 7.76 20.64
N GLN A 73 -3.40 8.13 20.31
CA GLN A 73 -2.27 8.11 21.24
C GLN A 73 -1.99 9.46 21.90
N ARG A 74 -2.76 10.51 21.56
CA ARG A 74 -2.59 11.90 22.02
C ARG A 74 -1.17 12.44 21.77
N LEU A 75 -0.63 12.17 20.59
CA LEU A 75 0.69 12.68 20.17
C LEU A 75 0.63 14.19 19.95
N LYS A 76 1.59 14.91 20.50
CA LYS A 76 1.75 16.36 20.29
C LYS A 76 2.47 16.61 18.97
N LEU A 77 1.73 16.59 17.85
CA LEU A 77 2.31 16.85 16.53
C LEU A 77 2.88 18.28 16.38
N TRP A 78 2.40 19.20 17.23
CA TRP A 78 2.85 20.59 17.29
C TRP A 78 4.10 20.80 18.15
N ASP A 79 4.65 19.73 18.73
CA ASP A 79 5.91 19.83 19.47
C ASP A 79 7.04 20.29 18.53
N PRO A 80 7.86 21.28 18.91
CA PRO A 80 8.91 21.81 18.05
C PRO A 80 9.88 20.75 17.54
N VAL A 81 10.18 19.73 18.35
CA VAL A 81 11.06 18.62 17.94
C VAL A 81 10.38 17.76 16.89
N VAL A 82 9.09 17.45 17.07
CA VAL A 82 8.31 16.68 16.09
C VAL A 82 8.19 17.44 14.77
N LEU A 83 7.88 18.73 14.82
CA LEU A 83 7.80 19.60 13.65
C LEU A 83 9.15 19.73 12.93
N ALA A 84 10.26 19.77 13.68
CA ALA A 84 11.61 19.82 13.10
C ALA A 84 11.94 18.57 12.26
N TYR A 85 11.31 17.42 12.53
CA TYR A 85 11.43 16.23 11.67
C TYR A 85 10.36 16.17 10.58
N LEU A 86 9.10 16.50 10.91
CA LEU A 86 7.99 16.39 9.97
C LEU A 86 8.04 17.41 8.84
N ILE A 87 8.39 18.68 9.13
CA ILE A 87 8.39 19.74 8.12
C ILE A 87 9.45 19.49 7.05
N PRO A 88 10.74 19.26 7.38
CA PRO A 88 11.74 18.96 6.35
C PRO A 88 11.43 17.68 5.58
N GLY A 89 10.93 16.64 6.25
CA GLY A 89 10.51 15.41 5.59
C GLY A 89 9.38 15.63 4.58
N ALA A 90 8.35 16.39 4.96
CA ALA A 90 7.25 16.76 4.09
C ALA A 90 7.69 17.65 2.93
N LEU A 91 8.61 18.60 3.16
CA LEU A 91 9.17 19.46 2.13
C LEU A 91 10.06 18.69 1.14
N LEU A 92 10.90 17.79 1.63
CA LEU A 92 11.72 16.92 0.78
C LEU A 92 10.85 16.03 -0.09
N LEU A 93 9.84 15.40 0.51
CA LEU A 93 8.90 14.57 -0.22
C LEU A 93 8.11 15.40 -1.23
N GLY A 94 7.51 16.51 -0.82
CA GLY A 94 6.75 17.40 -1.70
C GLY A 94 7.59 17.97 -2.84
N GLY A 95 8.84 18.37 -2.56
CA GLY A 95 9.80 18.82 -3.56
C GLY A 95 10.16 17.72 -4.56
N PHE A 96 10.42 16.50 -4.08
CA PHE A 96 10.65 15.35 -4.94
C PHE A 96 9.44 15.04 -5.82
N MET A 97 8.24 15.05 -5.25
CA MET A 97 6.98 14.87 -5.98
C MET A 97 6.76 15.96 -7.04
N ALA A 98 7.06 17.22 -6.72
CA ALA A 98 6.95 18.33 -7.66
C ALA A 98 7.92 18.19 -8.85
N VAL A 99 9.15 17.72 -8.60
CA VAL A 99 10.09 17.40 -9.67
C VAL A 99 9.56 16.28 -10.56
N LEU A 100 9.10 15.18 -9.96
CA LEU A 100 8.56 14.05 -10.72
C LEU A 100 7.32 14.42 -11.55
N ALA A 101 6.47 15.32 -11.04
CA ALA A 101 5.31 15.83 -11.75
C ALA A 101 5.67 16.66 -12.99
N GLY A 102 6.87 17.24 -13.05
CA GLY A 102 7.36 17.99 -14.21
C GLY A 102 8.02 17.14 -15.30
N LEU A 103 8.20 15.83 -15.06
CA LEU A 103 8.84 14.92 -16.02
C LEU A 103 7.83 14.37 -17.04
N SER A 104 8.30 14.08 -18.26
CA SER A 104 7.49 13.35 -19.24
C SER A 104 7.27 11.90 -18.80
N ALA A 105 6.20 11.26 -19.29
CA ALA A 105 5.91 9.84 -19.05
C ALA A 105 7.12 8.92 -19.36
N ALA A 106 7.80 9.19 -20.47
CA ALA A 106 9.01 8.47 -20.87
C ALA A 106 10.17 8.68 -19.89
N ALA A 107 10.38 9.92 -19.43
CA ALA A 107 11.41 10.25 -18.46
C ALA A 107 11.12 9.62 -17.10
N LEU A 108 9.85 9.63 -16.65
CA LEU A 108 9.43 9.02 -15.40
C LEU A 108 9.61 7.49 -15.42
N SER A 109 9.23 6.83 -16.52
CA SER A 109 9.42 5.38 -16.69
C SER A 109 10.91 5.00 -16.68
N SER A 110 11.73 5.74 -17.44
CA SER A 110 13.19 5.53 -17.48
C SER A 110 13.84 5.76 -16.12
N LEU A 111 13.53 6.90 -15.46
CA LEU A 111 14.02 7.22 -14.12
C LEU A 111 13.62 6.14 -13.12
N SER A 112 12.37 5.67 -13.16
CA SER A 112 11.88 4.64 -12.25
C SER A 112 12.62 3.32 -12.40
N SER A 113 12.86 2.89 -13.65
CA SER A 113 13.61 1.66 -13.93
C SER A 113 15.07 1.77 -13.49
N VAL A 114 15.73 2.87 -13.86
CA VAL A 114 17.14 3.09 -13.50
C VAL A 114 17.30 3.21 -11.99
N LEU A 115 16.49 4.04 -11.34
CA LEU A 115 16.54 4.23 -9.90
C LEU A 115 16.24 2.91 -9.17
N GLY A 116 15.20 2.17 -9.57
CA GLY A 116 14.87 0.87 -8.96
C GLY A 116 16.01 -0.15 -9.07
N ASN A 117 16.57 -0.31 -10.27
CA ASN A 117 17.65 -1.27 -10.52
C ASN A 117 18.95 -0.87 -9.80
N VAL A 118 19.33 0.41 -9.86
CA VAL A 118 20.52 0.94 -9.19
C VAL A 118 20.37 0.86 -7.68
N THR A 119 19.20 1.19 -7.12
CA THR A 119 18.95 1.07 -5.68
C THR A 119 18.99 -0.38 -5.23
N LEU A 120 18.31 -1.31 -5.93
CA LEU A 120 18.32 -2.73 -5.58
C LEU A 120 19.76 -3.29 -5.62
N PHE A 121 20.45 -3.10 -6.74
CA PHE A 121 21.82 -3.56 -6.91
C PHE A 121 22.76 -2.89 -5.91
N GLY A 122 22.59 -1.59 -5.70
CA GLY A 122 23.36 -0.79 -4.74
C GLY A 122 23.19 -1.28 -3.30
N ILE A 123 21.97 -1.61 -2.86
CA ILE A 123 21.72 -2.17 -1.53
C ILE A 123 22.38 -3.55 -1.39
N ILE A 124 22.26 -4.42 -2.40
CA ILE A 124 22.91 -5.74 -2.39
C ILE A 124 24.43 -5.56 -2.29
N MET A 125 25.02 -4.74 -3.16
CA MET A 125 26.46 -4.47 -3.15
C MET A 125 26.92 -3.81 -1.86
N LEU A 126 26.14 -2.90 -1.29
CA LEU A 126 26.41 -2.28 0.00
C LEU A 126 26.50 -3.34 1.10
N PHE A 127 25.54 -4.27 1.17
CA PHE A 127 25.60 -5.35 2.16
C PHE A 127 26.80 -6.28 1.95
N LEU A 128 27.12 -6.64 0.70
CA LEU A 128 28.29 -7.46 0.39
C LEU A 128 29.60 -6.75 0.78
N VAL A 129 29.76 -5.46 0.42
CA VAL A 129 30.95 -4.66 0.71
C VAL A 129 31.08 -4.41 2.21
N VAL A 130 30.02 -3.98 2.89
CA VAL A 130 30.04 -3.78 4.36
C VAL A 130 30.33 -5.09 5.07
N GLY A 131 29.74 -6.20 4.62
CA GLY A 131 30.00 -7.53 5.14
C GLY A 131 31.47 -7.94 4.95
N ALA A 132 32.04 -7.72 3.77
CA ALA A 132 33.44 -7.99 3.47
C ALA A 132 34.40 -7.13 4.32
N LEU A 133 34.14 -5.82 4.41
CA LEU A 133 34.93 -4.88 5.22
C LEU A 133 34.91 -5.22 6.71
N ARG A 134 33.76 -5.69 7.21
CA ARG A 134 33.60 -6.15 8.60
C ARG A 134 34.02 -7.60 8.81
N LYS A 135 34.58 -8.27 7.78
CA LYS A 135 35.00 -9.68 7.81
C LYS A 135 33.88 -10.63 8.26
N VAL A 136 32.63 -10.29 7.94
CA VAL A 136 31.46 -11.13 8.17
C VAL A 136 31.39 -12.16 7.04
N LYS A 137 31.12 -13.40 7.39
CA LYS A 137 30.87 -14.47 6.41
C LYS A 137 29.48 -14.29 5.80
N VAL A 138 29.39 -13.44 4.78
CA VAL A 138 28.13 -12.97 4.22
C VAL A 138 27.26 -14.12 3.71
N TYR A 139 27.86 -15.12 3.05
CA TYR A 139 27.13 -16.29 2.57
C TYR A 139 26.48 -17.10 3.71
N GLU A 140 27.24 -17.44 4.75
CA GLU A 140 26.72 -18.18 5.91
C GLU A 140 25.58 -17.40 6.60
N THR A 141 25.78 -16.08 6.78
CA THR A 141 24.77 -15.20 7.41
C THR A 141 23.50 -15.10 6.57
N PHE A 142 23.63 -15.02 5.24
CA PHE A 142 22.50 -15.02 4.31
C PHE A 142 21.72 -16.34 4.39
N VAL A 143 22.41 -17.48 4.37
CA VAL A 143 21.77 -18.80 4.47
C VAL A 143 21.01 -18.95 5.78
N GLU A 144 21.59 -18.49 6.90
CA GLU A 144 20.92 -18.55 8.20
C GLU A 144 19.68 -17.64 8.24
N GLY A 145 19.79 -16.40 7.74
CA GLY A 145 18.64 -15.51 7.60
C GLY A 145 17.53 -16.08 6.70
N ALA A 146 17.91 -16.79 5.62
CA ALA A 146 16.95 -17.46 4.74
C ALA A 146 16.20 -18.61 5.46
N LYS A 147 16.87 -19.37 6.32
CA LYS A 147 16.22 -20.39 7.17
C LYS A 147 15.25 -19.78 8.17
N GLU A 148 15.66 -18.73 8.88
CA GLU A 148 14.76 -18.00 9.79
C GLU A 148 13.51 -17.50 9.05
N GLY A 149 13.67 -17.02 7.82
CA GLY A 149 12.57 -16.62 6.95
C GLY A 149 11.58 -17.75 6.67
N PHE A 150 12.06 -19.00 6.55
CA PHE A 150 11.21 -20.17 6.36
C PHE A 150 10.36 -20.48 7.60
N ASP A 151 10.92 -20.34 8.80
CA ASP A 151 10.16 -20.50 10.04
C ASP A 151 9.06 -19.44 10.18
N VAL A 152 9.37 -18.19 9.81
CA VAL A 152 8.36 -17.12 9.75
C VAL A 152 7.27 -17.47 8.74
N ALA A 153 7.63 -17.95 7.54
CA ALA A 153 6.66 -18.34 6.52
C ALA A 153 5.73 -19.46 7.01
N LYS A 154 6.26 -20.49 7.69
CA LYS A 154 5.46 -21.57 8.29
C LYS A 154 4.42 -21.04 9.27
N ASN A 155 4.79 -20.06 10.09
CA ASN A 155 3.88 -19.46 11.07
C ASN A 155 2.79 -18.59 10.42
N LEU A 156 3.09 -17.96 9.27
CA LEU A 156 2.15 -17.08 8.57
C LEU A 156 1.22 -17.83 7.61
N LEU A 157 1.69 -18.92 7.00
CA LEU A 157 1.00 -19.65 5.93
C LEU A 157 -0.46 -20.02 6.26
N PRO A 158 -0.81 -20.54 7.46
CA PRO A 158 -2.19 -20.87 7.79
C PRO A 158 -3.14 -19.66 7.73
N TYR A 159 -2.70 -18.50 8.25
CA TYR A 159 -3.50 -17.27 8.23
C TYR A 159 -3.73 -16.78 6.79
N LEU A 160 -2.69 -16.86 5.96
CA LEU A 160 -2.76 -16.45 4.56
C LEU A 160 -3.70 -17.34 3.74
N VAL A 161 -3.62 -18.67 3.93
CA VAL A 161 -4.49 -19.63 3.23
C VAL A 161 -5.94 -19.41 3.63
N ALA A 162 -6.24 -19.29 4.93
CA ALA A 162 -7.61 -19.05 5.40
C ALA A 162 -8.22 -17.77 4.80
N MET A 163 -7.44 -16.69 4.77
CA MET A 163 -7.86 -15.41 4.20
C MET A 163 -8.08 -15.49 2.67
N LEU A 164 -7.17 -16.13 1.94
CA LEU A 164 -7.31 -16.31 0.48
C LEU A 164 -8.51 -17.20 0.14
N CYS A 165 -8.75 -18.26 0.91
CA CYS A 165 -9.95 -19.09 0.78
C CYS A 165 -11.21 -18.28 1.03
N ALA A 166 -11.26 -17.46 2.09
CA ALA A 166 -12.41 -16.61 2.40
C ALA A 166 -12.72 -15.62 1.27
N VAL A 167 -11.70 -14.97 0.71
CA VAL A 167 -11.84 -14.07 -0.46
C VAL A 167 -12.35 -14.84 -1.67
N GLY A 168 -11.84 -16.05 -1.91
CA GLY A 168 -12.31 -16.92 -3.00
C GLY A 168 -13.78 -17.30 -2.87
N VAL A 169 -14.23 -17.68 -1.67
CA VAL A 169 -15.64 -17.97 -1.37
C VAL A 169 -16.51 -16.74 -1.56
N LEU A 170 -16.09 -15.58 -1.04
CA LEU A 170 -16.82 -14.31 -1.20
C LEU A 170 -17.05 -13.99 -2.68
N ARG A 171 -16.02 -14.15 -3.52
CA ARG A 171 -16.11 -13.92 -4.97
C ARG A 171 -17.01 -14.95 -5.66
N ALA A 172 -16.85 -16.24 -5.36
CA ALA A 172 -17.62 -17.31 -6.01
C ALA A 172 -19.09 -17.32 -5.59
N SER A 173 -19.42 -16.76 -4.43
CA SER A 173 -20.79 -16.72 -3.89
C SER A 173 -21.71 -15.68 -4.53
N GLY A 174 -21.19 -14.74 -5.33
CA GLY A 174 -21.95 -13.59 -5.84
C GLY A 174 -22.25 -12.51 -4.78
N ALA A 175 -21.81 -12.70 -3.53
CA ALA A 175 -22.01 -11.71 -2.47
C ALA A 175 -21.32 -10.38 -2.77
N LEU A 176 -20.15 -10.41 -3.43
CA LEU A 176 -19.47 -9.21 -3.88
C LEU A 176 -20.37 -8.43 -4.85
N ASP A 177 -20.97 -9.09 -5.84
CA ASP A 177 -21.82 -8.45 -6.84
C ASP A 177 -23.05 -7.79 -6.21
N LEU A 178 -23.69 -8.46 -5.25
CA LEU A 178 -24.81 -7.90 -4.48
C LEU A 178 -24.41 -6.64 -3.70
N ILE A 179 -23.22 -6.64 -3.08
CA ILE A 179 -22.70 -5.46 -2.38
C ILE A 179 -22.48 -4.31 -3.37
N LEU A 180 -21.87 -4.58 -4.53
CA LEU A 180 -21.61 -3.56 -5.55
C LEU A 180 -22.91 -2.99 -6.12
N GLU A 181 -23.91 -3.82 -6.36
CA GLU A 181 -25.21 -3.39 -6.86
C GLU A 181 -25.96 -2.54 -5.82
N GLY A 182 -25.88 -2.92 -4.54
CA GLY A 182 -26.40 -2.10 -3.44
C GLY A 182 -25.72 -0.74 -3.33
N ILE A 183 -24.39 -0.69 -3.44
CA ILE A 183 -23.63 0.57 -3.48
C ILE A 183 -24.04 1.39 -4.70
N ARG A 184 -24.14 0.76 -5.89
CA ARG A 184 -24.53 1.43 -7.12
C ARG A 184 -25.90 2.08 -6.98
N HIS A 185 -26.89 1.36 -6.46
CA HIS A 185 -28.24 1.89 -6.26
C HIS A 185 -28.24 3.06 -5.26
N GLY A 186 -27.51 2.93 -4.15
CA GLY A 186 -27.39 4.00 -3.16
C GLY A 186 -26.77 5.28 -3.72
N ILE A 187 -25.71 5.16 -4.52
CA ILE A 187 -25.03 6.31 -5.16
C ILE A 187 -25.89 6.91 -6.29
N GLN A 188 -26.58 6.08 -7.08
CA GLN A 188 -27.54 6.54 -8.09
C GLN A 188 -28.69 7.33 -7.48
N TRP A 189 -29.19 6.90 -6.31
CA TRP A 189 -30.24 7.62 -5.59
C TRP A 189 -29.79 9.01 -5.13
N MET A 190 -28.49 9.19 -4.87
CA MET A 190 -27.88 10.49 -4.57
C MET A 190 -27.59 11.33 -5.83
N GLY A 191 -27.91 10.83 -7.03
CA GLY A 191 -27.63 11.50 -8.31
C GLY A 191 -26.14 11.58 -8.66
N MET A 192 -25.32 10.71 -8.06
CA MET A 192 -23.87 10.70 -8.23
C MET A 192 -23.44 9.68 -9.28
N ASP A 193 -22.26 9.92 -9.87
CA ASP A 193 -21.64 9.03 -10.85
C ASP A 193 -21.23 7.69 -10.22
N THR A 194 -21.58 6.58 -10.86
CA THR A 194 -21.29 5.21 -10.37
C THR A 194 -20.16 4.49 -11.10
N ARG A 195 -19.44 5.12 -12.02
CA ARG A 195 -18.37 4.47 -12.81
C ARG A 195 -17.27 3.89 -11.93
N PHE A 196 -17.02 4.47 -10.75
CA PHE A 196 -16.02 3.94 -9.80
C PHE A 196 -16.43 2.62 -9.14
N VAL A 197 -17.72 2.25 -9.16
CA VAL A 197 -18.22 1.06 -8.44
C VAL A 197 -17.56 -0.22 -8.97
N ASP A 198 -17.27 -0.28 -10.27
CA ASP A 198 -16.62 -1.44 -10.89
C ASP A 198 -15.13 -1.58 -10.49
N ALA A 199 -14.55 -0.57 -9.85
CA ALA A 199 -13.20 -0.62 -9.27
C ALA A 199 -13.19 -1.10 -7.80
N LEU A 200 -14.33 -1.06 -7.11
CA LEU A 200 -14.45 -1.41 -5.69
C LEU A 200 -14.08 -2.85 -5.33
N PRO A 201 -14.20 -3.88 -6.21
CA PRO A 201 -13.61 -5.20 -5.94
C PRO A 201 -12.15 -5.13 -5.51
N THR A 202 -11.36 -4.28 -6.16
CA THR A 202 -9.95 -4.09 -5.82
C THR A 202 -9.82 -3.49 -4.42
N ALA A 203 -10.61 -2.46 -4.08
CA ALA A 203 -10.60 -1.84 -2.76
C ALA A 203 -11.02 -2.79 -1.63
N LEU A 204 -12.06 -3.61 -1.84
CA LEU A 204 -12.62 -4.49 -0.82
C LEU A 204 -11.69 -5.66 -0.48
N VAL A 205 -10.97 -6.18 -1.49
CA VAL A 205 -10.07 -7.32 -1.32
C VAL A 205 -8.70 -6.88 -0.79
N LYS A 206 -8.29 -5.64 -1.07
CA LYS A 206 -6.94 -5.13 -0.77
C LYS A 206 -6.53 -5.18 0.71
N PRO A 207 -7.37 -4.86 1.71
CA PRO A 207 -6.97 -4.95 3.12
C PRO A 207 -6.49 -6.35 3.50
N PHE A 208 -7.02 -7.36 2.82
CA PHE A 208 -6.72 -8.76 3.04
C PHE A 208 -5.54 -9.22 2.20
N SER A 209 -5.57 -9.03 0.88
CA SER A 209 -4.56 -9.59 -0.02
C SER A 209 -4.26 -8.71 -1.22
N GLY A 210 -2.98 -8.33 -1.33
CA GLY A 210 -2.48 -7.49 -2.41
C GLY A 210 -2.39 -8.24 -3.74
N SER A 211 -2.15 -9.56 -3.69
CA SER A 211 -2.15 -10.41 -4.89
C SER A 211 -3.56 -10.66 -5.41
N ALA A 212 -4.54 -10.83 -4.52
CA ALA A 212 -5.94 -10.96 -4.92
C ALA A 212 -6.50 -9.63 -5.45
N ALA A 213 -6.18 -8.51 -4.80
CA ALA A 213 -6.55 -7.17 -5.30
C ALA A 213 -5.90 -6.86 -6.66
N ARG A 214 -4.64 -7.25 -6.87
CA ARG A 214 -4.00 -7.20 -8.19
C ARG A 214 -4.74 -8.04 -9.23
N ALA A 215 -5.21 -9.22 -8.87
CA ALA A 215 -6.01 -10.04 -9.79
C ALA A 215 -7.31 -9.34 -10.17
N MET A 216 -7.98 -8.67 -9.21
CA MET A 216 -9.17 -7.85 -9.49
C MET A 216 -8.84 -6.70 -10.45
N LEU A 217 -7.72 -5.99 -10.22
CA LEU A 217 -7.24 -4.95 -11.13
C LEU A 217 -7.08 -5.46 -12.57
N ILE A 218 -6.36 -6.57 -12.74
CA ILE A 218 -6.10 -7.15 -14.07
C ILE A 218 -7.41 -7.60 -14.72
N GLU A 219 -8.34 -8.15 -13.95
CA GLU A 219 -9.67 -8.51 -14.44
C GLU A 219 -10.45 -7.28 -14.92
N THR A 220 -10.47 -6.18 -14.16
CA THR A 220 -11.08 -4.92 -14.57
C THR A 220 -10.45 -4.40 -15.86
N MET A 221 -9.11 -4.44 -15.99
CA MET A 221 -8.42 -4.03 -17.23
C MET A 221 -8.80 -4.90 -18.43
N LYS A 222 -8.97 -6.22 -18.24
CA LYS A 222 -9.34 -7.15 -19.31
C LYS A 222 -10.80 -6.98 -19.75
N THR A 223 -11.69 -6.74 -18.80
CA THR A 223 -13.14 -6.71 -19.03
C THR A 223 -13.63 -5.34 -19.50
N GLN A 224 -13.07 -4.25 -18.94
CA GLN A 224 -13.49 -2.88 -19.21
C GLN A 224 -12.51 -2.11 -20.10
N GLY A 225 -11.30 -2.64 -20.32
CA GLY A 225 -10.20 -1.95 -21.00
C GLY A 225 -9.25 -1.26 -20.03
N VAL A 226 -7.96 -1.24 -20.36
CA VAL A 226 -6.88 -0.78 -19.47
C VAL A 226 -6.94 0.71 -19.12
N ASP A 227 -7.50 1.53 -20.01
CA ASP A 227 -7.66 2.99 -19.84
C ASP A 227 -9.10 3.39 -19.50
N SER A 228 -9.97 2.42 -19.23
CA SER A 228 -11.32 2.71 -18.73
C SER A 228 -11.26 3.38 -17.36
N PHE A 229 -12.23 4.24 -17.06
CA PHE A 229 -12.34 4.89 -15.76
C PHE A 229 -12.22 3.90 -14.58
N PRO A 230 -12.98 2.79 -14.51
CA PRO A 230 -12.83 1.83 -13.40
C PRO A 230 -11.44 1.17 -13.35
N ALA A 231 -10.79 0.91 -14.49
CA ALA A 231 -9.42 0.38 -14.49
C ALA A 231 -8.40 1.39 -13.96
N LEU A 232 -8.58 2.68 -14.25
CA LEU A 232 -7.75 3.77 -13.71
C LEU A 232 -7.94 3.89 -12.19
N VAL A 233 -9.19 3.90 -11.70
CA VAL A 233 -9.49 3.91 -10.26
C VAL A 233 -8.89 2.68 -9.57
N ALA A 234 -9.08 1.48 -10.13
CA ALA A 234 -8.54 0.25 -9.56
C ALA A 234 -7.00 0.26 -9.54
N ALA A 235 -6.34 0.81 -10.58
CA ALA A 235 -4.90 0.95 -10.63
C ALA A 235 -4.40 1.93 -9.54
N THR A 236 -5.12 3.03 -9.34
CA THR A 236 -4.83 4.01 -8.29
C THR A 236 -5.00 3.43 -6.89
N ILE A 237 -6.07 2.67 -6.65
CA ILE A 237 -6.27 1.93 -5.39
C ILE A 237 -5.14 0.93 -5.18
N GLN A 238 -4.84 0.10 -6.19
CA GLN A 238 -3.80 -0.93 -6.08
C GLN A 238 -2.41 -0.34 -5.81
N GLY A 239 -2.11 0.84 -6.35
CA GLY A 239 -0.82 1.51 -6.14
C GLY A 239 -0.71 2.32 -4.84
N SER A 240 -1.83 2.66 -4.18
CA SER A 240 -1.82 3.72 -3.17
C SER A 240 -1.65 3.30 -1.70
N THR A 241 -1.99 2.07 -1.35
CA THR A 241 -1.92 1.55 0.04
C THR A 241 -1.29 0.16 0.10
N GLU A 242 -1.05 -0.36 1.29
CA GLU A 242 -0.66 -1.77 1.52
C GLU A 242 -1.80 -2.57 2.14
N THR A 243 -1.53 -3.85 2.37
CA THR A 243 -2.48 -4.85 2.84
C THR A 243 -2.59 -4.84 4.38
N THR A 244 -3.59 -4.16 4.92
CA THR A 244 -3.74 -3.94 6.39
C THR A 244 -3.61 -5.22 7.22
N PHE A 245 -4.39 -6.26 6.93
CA PHE A 245 -4.41 -7.49 7.74
C PHE A 245 -3.19 -8.36 7.52
N TYR A 246 -2.62 -8.34 6.31
CA TYR A 246 -1.37 -9.05 6.01
C TYR A 246 -0.19 -8.41 6.75
N VAL A 247 -0.03 -7.09 6.67
CA VAL A 247 0.99 -6.33 7.41
C VAL A 247 0.82 -6.59 8.91
N LEU A 248 -0.42 -6.58 9.42
CA LEU A 248 -0.70 -6.96 10.80
C LEU A 248 -0.21 -8.38 11.14
N ALA A 249 -0.61 -9.37 10.35
CA ALA A 249 -0.24 -10.77 10.57
C ALA A 249 1.27 -10.97 10.54
N VAL A 250 1.97 -10.37 9.57
CA VAL A 250 3.43 -10.48 9.46
C VAL A 250 4.13 -9.75 10.61
N TYR A 251 3.77 -8.50 10.87
CA TYR A 251 4.49 -7.66 11.83
C TYR A 251 4.22 -8.07 13.27
N PHE A 252 2.97 -8.38 13.62
CA PHE A 252 2.61 -8.81 14.98
C PHE A 252 2.82 -10.31 15.19
N GLY A 253 2.56 -11.14 14.17
CA GLY A 253 2.81 -12.58 14.23
C GLY A 253 4.30 -12.91 14.43
N ALA A 254 5.21 -12.20 13.76
CA ALA A 254 6.65 -12.43 13.88
C ALA A 254 7.23 -12.13 15.28
N VAL A 255 6.50 -11.41 16.14
CA VAL A 255 6.92 -11.08 17.51
C VAL A 255 5.94 -11.54 18.59
N GLY A 256 4.93 -12.35 18.22
CA GLY A 256 3.98 -12.94 19.17
C GLY A 256 2.98 -11.97 19.79
N ILE A 257 2.70 -10.83 19.14
CA ILE A 257 1.68 -9.88 19.61
C ILE A 257 0.29 -10.47 19.35
N GLN A 258 -0.54 -10.51 20.40
CA GLN A 258 -1.90 -11.05 20.37
C GLN A 258 -2.97 -9.96 20.37
N ARG A 259 -2.67 -8.80 20.97
CA ARG A 259 -3.62 -7.67 21.07
C ARG A 259 -3.11 -6.45 20.31
N ALA A 260 -3.73 -6.19 19.16
CA ALA A 260 -3.40 -5.10 18.26
C ALA A 260 -3.87 -3.70 18.72
N ARG A 261 -4.72 -3.60 19.76
CA ARG A 261 -5.33 -2.35 20.24
C ARG A 261 -6.01 -1.59 19.08
N HIS A 262 -5.74 -0.30 18.94
CA HIS A 262 -6.31 0.58 17.91
C HIS A 262 -5.57 0.51 16.56
N ALA A 263 -4.56 -0.36 16.39
CA ALA A 263 -3.80 -0.46 15.14
C ALA A 263 -4.68 -0.79 13.93
N VAL A 264 -5.57 -1.78 14.06
CA VAL A 264 -6.46 -2.21 12.98
C VAL A 264 -7.41 -1.09 12.58
N GLY A 265 -8.02 -0.41 13.56
CA GLY A 265 -8.94 0.70 13.29
C GLY A 265 -8.25 1.87 12.59
N CYS A 266 -7.07 2.27 13.04
CA CYS A 266 -6.29 3.33 12.39
C CYS A 266 -5.83 2.94 10.97
N ALA A 267 -5.38 1.70 10.78
CA ALA A 267 -4.94 1.21 9.46
C ALA A 267 -6.11 1.12 8.46
N LEU A 268 -7.26 0.58 8.87
CA LEU A 268 -8.46 0.54 8.02
C LEU A 268 -8.99 1.94 7.70
N LEU A 269 -8.89 2.90 8.64
CA LEU A 269 -9.29 4.28 8.38
C LEU A 269 -8.35 4.95 7.36
N ALA A 270 -7.04 4.72 7.46
CA ALA A 270 -6.07 5.19 6.48
C ALA A 270 -6.35 4.57 5.10
N GLU A 271 -6.61 3.27 5.05
CA GLU A 271 -6.94 2.56 3.81
C GLU A 271 -8.23 3.07 3.18
N PHE A 272 -9.29 3.27 3.97
CA PHE A 272 -10.53 3.87 3.53
C PHE A 272 -10.31 5.27 2.96
N ALA A 273 -9.53 6.12 3.64
CA ALA A 273 -9.19 7.44 3.14
C ALA A 273 -8.39 7.38 1.84
N GLY A 274 -7.48 6.40 1.70
CA GLY A 274 -6.76 6.15 0.45
C GLY A 274 -7.68 5.76 -0.71
N VAL A 275 -8.67 4.89 -0.47
CA VAL A 275 -9.67 4.50 -1.47
C VAL A 275 -10.54 5.69 -1.88
N VAL A 276 -11.04 6.46 -0.91
CA VAL A 276 -11.86 7.66 -1.18
C VAL A 276 -11.05 8.70 -1.95
N ALA A 277 -9.80 8.94 -1.56
CA ALA A 277 -8.90 9.84 -2.26
C ALA A 277 -8.59 9.35 -3.68
N ALA A 278 -8.36 8.05 -3.88
CA ALA A 278 -8.17 7.47 -5.20
C ALA A 278 -9.37 7.73 -6.12
N ILE A 279 -10.60 7.49 -5.62
CA ILE A 279 -11.83 7.74 -6.38
C ILE A 279 -11.96 9.24 -6.72
N ALA A 280 -11.80 10.12 -5.73
CA ALA A 280 -11.94 11.56 -5.91
C ALA A 280 -10.89 12.13 -6.89
N VAL A 281 -9.64 11.72 -6.76
CA VAL A 281 -8.55 12.18 -7.64
C VAL A 281 -8.72 11.62 -9.05
N CYS A 282 -9.16 10.38 -9.21
CA CYS A 282 -9.48 9.85 -10.54
C CYS A 282 -10.66 10.59 -11.20
N TYR A 283 -11.70 10.98 -10.46
CA TYR A 283 -12.73 11.86 -11.01
C TYR A 283 -12.18 13.23 -11.42
N TRP A 284 -11.24 13.78 -10.65
CA TRP A 284 -10.61 15.05 -11.00
C TRP A 284 -9.74 14.96 -12.26
N PHE A 285 -8.95 13.89 -12.41
CA PHE A 285 -8.03 13.73 -13.55
C PHE A 285 -8.69 13.15 -14.80
N PHE A 286 -9.67 12.25 -14.64
CA PHE A 286 -10.21 11.41 -15.71
C PHE A 286 -11.74 11.49 -15.84
N GLY A 287 -12.42 12.18 -14.93
CA GLY A 287 -13.90 12.18 -14.88
C GLY A 287 -14.56 12.81 -16.11
N SER A 288 -13.86 13.71 -16.80
CA SER A 288 -14.32 14.37 -18.03
C SER A 288 -13.87 13.68 -19.33
N ALA A 289 -13.02 12.64 -19.25
CA ALA A 289 -12.24 12.16 -20.39
C ALA A 289 -12.55 10.71 -20.83
N VAL A 290 -13.57 10.05 -20.28
CA VAL A 290 -14.01 8.70 -20.72
C VAL A 290 -15.53 8.57 -20.65
#